data_AF-A0A321L6T2-F1
#
_entry.id   AF-A0A321L6T2-F1
#
_cell.length_a   1.000
_cell.length_b   1.000
_cell.length_c   1.000
_cell.angle_alpha   90.00
_cell.angle_beta   90.00
_cell.angle_gamma   90.00
#
_symmetry.space_group_name_H-M   'P 1'
#
loop_
_entity.id
_entity.type
_entity.pdbx_description
1 polymer ?
#
loop_
_entity_poly.entity_id
_entity_poly.type
_entity_poly.pdbx_seq_one_letter_code
_entity_poly.pdbx_strand_id
1 'polypeptide(L)'
;MRRTKQQKGMKFSVVLLILSSSICASAQVDRAKTDRKKIIAALHKCSTKASTSDCEVAAEQAIDLFHRGDKQILASLLDLGLKSDGDLAELIGSFLGEDVLWKNPRLFLNAIVSRPRRQQEELSFSAGAMDGSGMPKEILRGVRSNLRRMSRQQNEPLAAIARLCLSRVEAANRAARN
;
A
#
# COMPACT_ATOMS: atom_id res chain seq x y z
N MET A 1 30.67 -52.84 -42.39
CA MET A 1 30.17 -51.82 -43.34
C MET A 1 29.54 -50.69 -42.53
N ARG A 2 30.17 -49.50 -42.48
CA ARG A 2 29.80 -48.29 -43.28
C ARG A 2 28.41 -47.76 -42.87
N ARG A 3 28.18 -46.55 -42.36
CA ARG A 3 28.88 -45.25 -42.50
C ARG A 3 28.51 -44.34 -41.31
N THR A 4 29.50 -43.74 -40.67
CA THR A 4 29.34 -42.53 -39.84
C THR A 4 29.23 -41.32 -40.77
N LYS A 5 28.19 -40.49 -40.62
CA LYS A 5 28.05 -39.21 -41.33
C LYS A 5 28.61 -38.09 -40.45
N GLN A 6 29.71 -37.53 -40.95
CA GLN A 6 30.37 -36.31 -40.51
C GLN A 6 29.46 -35.10 -40.81
N GLN A 7 29.06 -34.34 -39.80
CA GLN A 7 28.31 -33.09 -39.98
C GLN A 7 29.27 -31.91 -39.80
N LYS A 8 29.47 -31.18 -40.91
CA LYS A 8 30.39 -30.04 -41.04
C LYS A 8 29.91 -28.85 -40.21
N GLY A 9 30.86 -28.21 -39.55
CA GLY A 9 30.67 -27.04 -38.72
C GLY A 9 30.14 -25.82 -39.48
N MET A 10 29.36 -25.02 -38.76
CA MET A 10 28.94 -23.68 -39.15
C MET A 10 29.35 -22.76 -38.00
N LYS A 11 30.46 -22.03 -38.19
CA LYS A 11 30.91 -21.00 -37.25
C LYS A 11 30.04 -19.76 -37.48
N PHE A 12 29.00 -19.60 -36.67
CA PHE A 12 28.29 -18.32 -36.57
C PHE A 12 29.06 -17.40 -35.63
N SER A 13 29.74 -16.40 -36.20
CA SER A 13 30.15 -15.20 -35.47
C SER A 13 28.89 -14.42 -35.10
N VAL A 14 28.40 -14.60 -33.87
CA VAL A 14 27.40 -13.72 -33.27
C VAL A 14 28.13 -12.44 -32.85
N VAL A 15 28.07 -11.42 -33.70
CA VAL A 15 28.51 -10.07 -33.35
C VAL A 15 27.52 -9.53 -32.32
N LEU A 16 28.02 -9.38 -31.10
CA LEU A 16 27.31 -8.88 -29.94
C LEU A 16 27.08 -7.36 -30.09
N LEU A 17 25.97 -6.95 -30.70
CA LEU A 17 25.47 -5.56 -30.67
C LEU A 17 24.81 -5.29 -29.31
N ILE A 18 25.63 -5.18 -28.26
CA ILE A 18 25.23 -4.57 -26.98
C ILE A 18 25.95 -3.23 -26.94
N LEU A 19 25.29 -2.13 -27.32
CA LEU A 19 25.73 -0.77 -27.01
C LEU A 19 24.64 0.20 -27.52
N SER A 20 23.77 0.66 -26.61
CA SER A 20 23.11 1.99 -26.60
C SER A 20 21.69 2.03 -25.99
N SER A 21 21.37 1.25 -24.94
CA SER A 21 20.09 1.42 -24.21
C SER A 21 20.24 1.99 -22.79
N SER A 22 21.46 2.26 -22.33
CA SER A 22 21.71 2.61 -20.91
C SER A 22 21.48 4.08 -20.54
N ILE A 23 21.29 5.00 -21.50
CA ILE A 23 21.25 6.44 -21.20
C ILE A 23 19.83 6.95 -20.87
N CYS A 24 18.76 6.34 -21.38
CA CYS A 24 17.39 6.77 -21.06
C CYS A 24 16.91 6.27 -19.68
N ALA A 25 17.45 5.16 -19.20
CA ALA A 25 17.00 4.55 -17.94
C ALA A 25 17.39 5.40 -16.71
N SER A 26 18.57 6.04 -16.70
CA SER A 26 19.01 6.86 -15.57
C SER A 26 18.18 8.14 -15.39
N ALA A 27 17.90 8.85 -16.49
CA ALA A 27 17.08 10.08 -16.45
C ALA A 27 15.63 9.82 -15.98
N GLN A 28 15.03 8.68 -16.38
CA GLN A 28 13.69 8.28 -15.92
C GLN A 28 13.67 7.91 -14.43
N VAL A 29 14.70 7.21 -13.95
CA VAL A 29 14.85 6.85 -12.53
C VAL A 29 15.03 8.10 -11.66
N ASP A 30 15.84 9.06 -12.10
CA ASP A 30 16.08 10.30 -11.35
C ASP A 30 14.85 11.22 -11.32
N ARG A 31 14.09 11.25 -12.42
CA ARG A 31 12.79 11.94 -12.47
C ARG A 31 11.79 11.30 -11.52
N ALA A 32 11.62 9.97 -11.55
CA ALA A 32 10.71 9.25 -10.66
C ALA A 32 11.07 9.45 -9.17
N LYS A 33 12.36 9.45 -8.83
CA LYS A 33 12.83 9.77 -7.47
C LYS A 33 12.51 11.21 -7.06
N THR A 34 12.68 12.16 -7.98
CA THR A 34 12.39 13.58 -7.73
C THR A 34 10.91 13.81 -7.52
N ASP A 35 10.06 13.18 -8.34
CA ASP A 35 8.60 13.28 -8.23
C ASP A 35 8.11 12.64 -6.93
N ARG A 36 8.66 11.47 -6.55
CA ARG A 36 8.39 10.85 -5.24
C ARG A 36 8.72 11.76 -4.07
N LYS A 37 9.87 12.43 -4.08
CA LYS A 37 10.28 13.35 -2.99
C LYS A 37 9.32 14.54 -2.87
N LYS A 38 8.86 15.09 -4.00
CA LYS A 38 7.89 16.19 -4.02
C LYS A 38 6.56 15.76 -3.41
N ILE A 39 6.06 14.58 -3.77
CA ILE A 39 4.82 14.01 -3.23
C ILE A 39 4.95 13.84 -1.71
N ILE A 40 6.04 13.23 -1.21
CA ILE A 40 6.26 13.07 0.25
C ILE A 40 6.32 14.42 0.96
N ALA A 41 6.98 15.41 0.38
CA ALA A 41 7.04 16.75 0.97
C ALA A 41 5.65 17.41 1.03
N ALA A 42 4.81 17.20 0.01
CA ALA A 42 3.43 17.67 0.00
C ALA A 42 2.59 16.97 1.09
N LEU A 43 2.66 15.63 1.21
CA LEU A 43 1.99 14.89 2.28
C LEU A 43 2.41 15.39 3.67
N HIS A 44 3.70 15.62 3.89
CA HIS A 44 4.21 16.14 5.16
C HIS A 44 3.64 17.54 5.46
N LYS A 45 3.60 18.43 4.45
CA LYS A 45 2.97 19.75 4.60
C LYS A 45 1.50 19.60 5.02
N CYS A 46 0.77 18.69 4.39
CA CYS A 46 -0.63 18.40 4.71
C CYS A 46 -0.86 17.90 6.14
N SER A 47 0.07 17.10 6.67
CA SER A 47 0.01 16.65 8.07
C SER A 47 0.23 17.77 9.10
N THR A 48 0.68 18.96 8.67
CA THR A 48 1.02 20.10 9.56
C THR A 48 0.17 21.36 9.32
N LYS A 49 -0.34 21.58 8.11
CA LYS A 49 -1.21 22.70 7.74
C LYS A 49 -2.29 22.21 6.78
N ALA A 50 -3.54 22.21 7.21
CA ALA A 50 -4.67 21.77 6.41
C ALA A 50 -5.03 22.82 5.35
N SER A 51 -4.69 22.55 4.10
CA SER A 51 -5.37 23.12 2.93
C SER A 51 -5.90 21.93 2.16
N THR A 52 -7.20 21.66 2.25
CA THR A 52 -7.79 20.35 1.94
C THR A 52 -7.56 19.92 0.48
N SER A 53 -7.78 20.81 -0.48
CA SER A 53 -7.68 20.48 -1.91
C SER A 53 -6.27 20.05 -2.37
N ASP A 54 -5.22 20.77 -1.96
CA ASP A 54 -3.84 20.40 -2.29
C ASP A 54 -3.43 19.06 -1.67
N CYS A 55 -4.06 18.71 -0.54
CA CYS A 55 -3.76 17.50 0.21
C CYS A 55 -4.41 16.26 -0.37
N GLU A 56 -5.61 16.39 -0.92
CA GLU A 56 -6.27 15.32 -1.70
C GLU A 56 -5.44 14.97 -2.94
N VAL A 57 -5.02 15.96 -3.72
CA VAL A 57 -4.17 15.72 -4.91
C VAL A 57 -2.86 15.03 -4.54
N ALA A 58 -2.21 15.46 -3.44
CA ALA A 58 -0.99 14.82 -2.97
C ALA A 58 -1.24 13.37 -2.50
N ALA A 59 -2.36 13.11 -1.84
CA ALA A 59 -2.77 11.78 -1.41
C ALA A 59 -3.04 10.84 -2.60
N GLU A 60 -3.77 11.29 -3.61
CA GLU A 60 -4.02 10.54 -4.85
C GLU A 60 -2.71 10.15 -5.55
N GLN A 61 -1.80 11.10 -5.72
CA GLN A 61 -0.50 10.83 -6.33
C GLN A 61 0.33 9.82 -5.52
N ALA A 62 0.22 9.86 -4.19
CA ALA A 62 0.87 8.91 -3.31
C ALA A 62 0.24 7.51 -3.36
N ILE A 63 -1.08 7.42 -3.48
CA ILE A 63 -1.82 6.18 -3.70
C ILE A 63 -1.41 5.56 -5.05
N ASP A 64 -1.29 6.36 -6.10
CA ASP A 64 -0.80 5.90 -7.40
C ASP A 64 0.64 5.35 -7.33
N LEU A 65 1.51 5.98 -6.53
CA LEU A 65 2.85 5.43 -6.27
C LEU A 65 2.77 4.08 -5.56
N PHE A 66 1.87 3.95 -4.57
CA PHE A 66 1.65 2.67 -3.88
C PHE A 66 1.18 1.58 -4.85
N HIS A 67 0.22 1.88 -5.74
CA HIS A 67 -0.27 0.93 -6.74
C HIS A 67 0.80 0.53 -7.75
N ARG A 68 1.70 1.47 -8.12
CA ARG A 68 2.88 1.20 -8.95
C ARG A 68 4.00 0.42 -8.24
N GLY A 69 3.83 0.11 -6.96
CA GLY A 69 4.70 -0.79 -6.20
C GLY A 69 5.57 -0.10 -5.14
N ASP A 70 5.51 1.22 -5.00
CA ASP A 70 6.22 1.92 -3.91
C ASP A 70 5.49 1.76 -2.58
N LYS A 71 5.64 0.59 -1.96
CA LYS A 71 4.98 0.28 -0.69
C LYS A 71 5.51 1.10 0.49
N GLN A 72 6.65 1.76 0.35
CA GLN A 72 7.22 2.61 1.40
C GLN A 72 6.41 3.89 1.61
N ILE A 73 5.64 4.34 0.61
CA ILE A 73 4.77 5.52 0.73
C ILE A 73 3.63 5.31 1.75
N LEU A 74 3.31 4.05 2.08
CA LEU A 74 2.25 3.72 3.04
C LEU A 74 2.46 4.41 4.40
N ALA A 75 3.71 4.54 4.87
CA ALA A 75 3.97 5.21 6.14
C ALA A 75 3.49 6.68 6.13
N SER A 76 3.76 7.41 5.05
CA SER A 76 3.33 8.80 4.88
C SER A 76 1.81 8.92 4.73
N LEU A 77 1.17 7.96 4.04
CA LEU A 77 -0.30 7.93 3.93
C LEU A 77 -0.99 7.64 5.27
N LEU A 78 -0.40 6.76 6.11
CA LEU A 78 -0.91 6.51 7.46
C LEU A 78 -0.74 7.74 8.36
N ASP A 79 0.36 8.47 8.25
CA ASP A 79 0.56 9.72 9.02
C ASP A 79 -0.44 10.80 8.61
N LEU A 80 -0.73 10.89 7.31
CA LEU A 80 -1.76 11.77 6.79
C LEU A 80 -3.16 11.37 7.29
N GLY A 81 -3.48 10.07 7.28
CA GLY A 81 -4.76 9.55 7.77
C GLY A 81 -5.06 9.84 9.24
N LEU A 82 -4.04 10.05 10.07
CA LEU A 82 -4.20 10.47 11.48
C LEU A 82 -4.57 11.95 11.64
N LYS A 83 -4.43 12.73 10.56
CA LYS A 83 -4.63 14.20 10.54
C LYS A 83 -5.70 14.63 9.55
N SER A 84 -6.19 13.72 8.73
CA SER A 84 -7.22 13.97 7.73
C SER A 84 -8.60 14.09 8.36
N ASP A 85 -9.42 14.96 7.77
CA ASP A 85 -10.86 15.12 7.99
C ASP A 85 -11.56 15.22 6.63
N GLY A 86 -12.91 15.23 6.65
CA GLY A 86 -13.75 15.36 5.45
C GLY A 86 -13.36 14.43 4.30
N ASP A 87 -13.38 14.95 3.09
CA ASP A 87 -13.08 14.24 1.84
C ASP A 87 -11.70 13.57 1.85
N LEU A 88 -10.70 14.19 2.49
CA LEU A 88 -9.37 13.59 2.62
C LEU A 88 -9.40 12.35 3.52
N ALA A 89 -10.17 12.38 4.61
CA ALA A 89 -10.33 11.21 5.48
C ALA A 89 -11.07 10.08 4.77
N GLU A 90 -12.05 10.41 3.93
CA GLU A 90 -12.78 9.43 3.11
C GLU A 90 -11.88 8.78 2.07
N LEU A 91 -11.06 9.57 1.37
CA LEU A 91 -10.07 9.11 0.40
C LEU A 91 -9.06 8.16 1.06
N ILE A 92 -8.44 8.59 2.16
CA ILE A 92 -7.43 7.78 2.87
C ILE A 92 -8.07 6.53 3.49
N GLY A 93 -9.24 6.66 4.11
CA GLY A 93 -9.97 5.55 4.71
C GLY A 93 -10.30 4.46 3.69
N SER A 94 -10.82 4.86 2.53
CA SER A 94 -11.15 3.95 1.43
C SER A 94 -9.92 3.23 0.90
N PHE A 95 -8.83 3.95 0.66
CA PHE A 95 -7.55 3.35 0.28
C PHE A 95 -7.06 2.33 1.33
N LEU A 96 -7.04 2.71 2.61
CA LEU A 96 -6.57 1.82 3.67
C LEU A 96 -7.45 0.57 3.80
N GLY A 97 -8.77 0.70 3.66
CA GLY A 97 -9.72 -0.40 3.72
C GLY A 97 -9.63 -1.36 2.53
N GLU A 98 -9.79 -0.84 1.32
CA GLU A 98 -9.92 -1.63 0.10
C GLU A 98 -8.58 -2.11 -0.44
N ASP A 99 -7.56 -1.26 -0.47
CA ASP A 99 -6.31 -1.56 -1.16
C ASP A 99 -5.25 -2.17 -0.24
N VAL A 100 -5.28 -1.83 1.04
CA VAL A 100 -4.25 -2.27 1.99
C VAL A 100 -4.78 -3.37 2.90
N LEU A 101 -5.79 -3.10 3.72
CA LEU A 101 -6.25 -4.03 4.73
C LEU A 101 -6.93 -5.27 4.12
N TRP A 102 -7.78 -5.09 3.11
CA TRP A 102 -8.46 -6.20 2.46
C TRP A 102 -7.52 -7.06 1.61
N LYS A 103 -6.73 -6.43 0.72
CA LYS A 103 -5.85 -7.14 -0.21
C LYS A 103 -4.56 -7.64 0.44
N ASN A 104 -3.97 -6.88 1.38
CA ASN A 104 -2.67 -7.16 1.99
C ASN A 104 -2.67 -6.94 3.52
N PRO A 105 -3.46 -7.70 4.30
CA PRO A 105 -3.64 -7.46 5.73
C PRO A 105 -2.32 -7.48 6.53
N ARG A 106 -1.36 -8.33 6.15
CA ARG A 106 -0.03 -8.36 6.79
C ARG A 106 0.74 -7.05 6.60
N LEU A 107 0.66 -6.43 5.41
CA LEU A 107 1.31 -5.16 5.14
C LEU A 107 0.74 -4.05 6.03
N PHE A 108 -0.60 -3.98 6.13
CA PHE A 108 -1.28 -3.02 7.00
C PHE A 108 -0.87 -3.20 8.47
N LEU A 109 -0.95 -4.43 9.00
CA LEU A 109 -0.65 -4.70 10.41
C LEU A 109 0.82 -4.44 10.74
N ASN A 110 1.76 -4.80 9.85
CA ASN A 110 3.18 -4.47 10.00
C ASN A 110 3.43 -2.96 9.97
N ALA A 111 2.68 -2.19 9.19
CA ALA A 111 2.86 -0.74 9.10
C ALA A 111 2.34 0.00 10.35
N ILE A 112 1.46 -0.62 11.15
CA ILE A 112 0.90 0.00 12.35
C ILE A 112 1.43 -0.59 13.67
N VAL A 113 2.05 -1.78 13.68
CA VAL A 113 2.46 -2.47 14.93
C VAL A 113 3.39 -1.63 15.82
N SER A 114 4.26 -0.81 15.23
CA SER A 114 5.19 0.05 15.96
C SER A 114 4.59 1.39 16.40
N ARG A 115 3.37 1.71 15.96
CA ARG A 115 2.71 2.99 16.28
C ARG A 115 2.11 2.95 17.70
N PRO A 116 1.92 4.10 18.36
CA PRO A 116 1.17 4.16 19.63
C PRO A 116 -0.22 3.52 19.50
N ARG A 117 -0.68 2.83 20.56
CA ARG A 117 -1.96 2.10 20.56
C ARG A 117 -3.14 2.93 20.04
N ARG A 118 -3.25 4.19 20.47
CA ARG A 118 -4.30 5.10 19.99
C ARG A 118 -4.30 5.26 18.47
N GLN A 119 -3.13 5.43 17.87
CA GLN A 119 -3.00 5.52 16.41
C GLN A 119 -3.35 4.21 15.72
N GLN A 120 -2.98 3.07 16.30
CA GLN A 120 -3.38 1.75 15.78
C GLN A 120 -4.91 1.60 15.75
N GLU A 121 -5.58 2.07 16.80
CA GLU A 121 -7.03 2.02 16.94
C GLU A 121 -7.75 2.97 15.97
N GLU A 122 -7.23 4.18 15.79
CA GLU A 122 -7.73 5.20 14.85
C GLU A 122 -7.57 4.73 13.40
N LEU A 123 -6.38 4.28 13.00
CA LEU A 123 -6.12 3.79 11.64
C LEU A 123 -6.93 2.55 11.30
N SER A 124 -7.08 1.62 12.26
CA SER A 124 -7.93 0.44 12.06
C SER A 124 -9.41 0.80 11.96
N PHE A 125 -9.86 1.82 12.68
CA PHE A 125 -11.23 2.31 12.58
C PHE A 125 -11.45 3.01 11.24
N SER A 126 -10.56 3.92 10.83
CA SER A 126 -10.61 4.62 9.54
C SER A 126 -10.65 3.64 8.36
N ALA A 127 -9.76 2.65 8.33
CA ALA A 127 -9.79 1.60 7.32
C ALA A 127 -11.11 0.80 7.29
N GLY A 128 -11.75 0.62 8.45
CA GLY A 128 -13.06 -0.02 8.57
C GLY A 128 -14.25 0.87 8.19
N ALA A 129 -14.12 2.18 8.38
CA ALA A 129 -15.13 3.17 8.05
C ALA A 129 -15.13 3.51 6.55
N MET A 130 -13.97 3.41 5.90
CA MET A 130 -13.75 3.82 4.51
C MET A 130 -14.13 5.29 4.30
N ASP A 131 -15.13 5.57 3.48
CA ASP A 131 -15.74 6.89 3.26
C ASP A 131 -16.79 7.27 4.31
N GLY A 132 -16.90 6.49 5.39
CA GLY A 132 -17.94 6.65 6.41
C GLY A 132 -19.16 5.74 6.22
N SER A 133 -19.34 5.15 5.03
CA SER A 133 -20.41 4.17 4.75
C SER A 133 -20.09 2.76 5.26
N GLY A 134 -18.86 2.55 5.73
CA GLY A 134 -18.36 1.24 6.14
C GLY A 134 -17.91 0.37 4.96
N MET A 135 -17.48 -0.84 5.28
CA MET A 135 -16.99 -1.77 4.26
C MET A 135 -18.14 -2.47 3.53
N PRO A 136 -18.05 -2.60 2.19
CA PRO A 136 -18.92 -3.50 1.42
C PRO A 136 -18.92 -4.91 2.01
N LYS A 137 -20.06 -5.62 1.92
CA LYS A 137 -20.27 -6.91 2.60
C LYS A 137 -19.20 -7.95 2.23
N GLU A 138 -18.81 -8.01 0.95
CA GLU A 138 -17.79 -8.94 0.46
C GLU A 138 -16.42 -8.64 1.08
N ILE A 139 -16.02 -7.37 1.06
CA ILE A 139 -14.76 -6.86 1.64
C ILE A 139 -14.72 -7.14 3.13
N LEU A 140 -15.76 -6.74 3.87
CA LEU A 140 -15.86 -6.90 5.32
C LEU A 140 -15.74 -8.38 5.75
N ARG A 141 -16.39 -9.28 5.01
CA ARG A 141 -16.29 -10.73 5.26
C ARG A 141 -14.85 -11.23 5.07
N GLY A 142 -14.18 -10.78 4.01
CA GLY A 142 -12.77 -11.12 3.74
C GLY A 142 -11.84 -10.61 4.85
N VAL A 143 -11.95 -9.33 5.21
CA VAL A 143 -11.17 -8.70 6.28
C VAL A 143 -11.38 -9.42 7.62
N ARG A 144 -12.63 -9.68 8.01
CA ARG A 144 -12.95 -10.43 9.23
C ARG A 144 -12.30 -11.81 9.25
N SER A 145 -12.42 -12.56 8.16
CA SER A 145 -11.83 -13.91 8.05
C SER A 145 -10.31 -13.88 8.20
N ASN A 146 -9.64 -12.98 7.48
CA ASN A 146 -8.19 -12.82 7.52
C ASN A 146 -7.69 -12.41 8.92
N LEU A 147 -8.28 -11.37 9.51
CA LEU A 147 -7.89 -10.88 10.83
C LEU A 147 -8.16 -11.90 11.94
N ARG A 148 -9.30 -12.61 11.89
CA ARG A 148 -9.59 -13.70 12.84
C ARG A 148 -8.56 -14.83 12.73
N ARG A 149 -8.20 -15.23 11.51
CA ARG A 149 -7.16 -16.25 11.32
C ARG A 149 -5.83 -15.80 11.92
N MET A 150 -5.39 -14.58 11.62
CA MET A 150 -4.13 -14.03 12.13
C MET A 150 -4.12 -13.85 13.66
N SER A 151 -5.24 -13.43 14.24
CA SER A 151 -5.37 -13.26 15.69
C SER A 151 -5.22 -14.55 16.52
N ARG A 152 -5.45 -15.71 15.88
CA ARG A 152 -5.37 -17.03 16.54
C ARG A 152 -3.95 -17.59 16.56
N GLN A 153 -3.01 -16.99 15.83
CA GLN A 153 -1.63 -17.44 15.76
C GLN A 153 -0.87 -16.94 17.01
N GLN A 154 -1.01 -17.64 18.14
CA GLN A 154 -0.57 -17.17 19.47
C GLN A 154 0.91 -16.75 19.57
N ASN A 155 1.78 -17.28 18.70
CA ASN A 155 3.22 -17.01 18.71
C ASN A 155 3.67 -15.96 17.68
N GLU A 156 2.72 -15.30 17.00
CA GLU A 156 3.03 -14.29 15.99
C GLU A 156 2.96 -12.88 16.59
N PRO A 157 3.97 -12.02 16.38
CA PRO A 157 3.97 -10.63 16.84
C PRO A 157 2.73 -9.83 16.43
N LEU A 158 2.10 -10.21 15.30
CA LEU A 158 0.94 -9.53 14.75
C LEU A 158 -0.41 -9.97 15.34
N ALA A 159 -0.46 -11.05 16.13
CA ALA A 159 -1.74 -11.59 16.61
C ALA A 159 -2.50 -10.60 17.51
N ALA A 160 -1.79 -9.85 18.35
CA ALA A 160 -2.37 -8.79 19.17
C ALA A 160 -2.95 -7.65 18.33
N ILE A 161 -2.19 -7.17 17.33
CA ILE A 161 -2.61 -6.09 16.44
C ILE A 161 -3.79 -6.53 15.57
N ALA A 162 -3.80 -7.79 15.10
CA ALA A 162 -4.92 -8.33 14.33
C ALA A 162 -6.23 -8.34 15.15
N ARG A 163 -6.17 -8.68 16.45
CA ARG A 163 -7.35 -8.60 17.35
C ARG A 163 -7.84 -7.18 17.53
N LEU A 164 -6.93 -6.25 17.79
CA LEU A 164 -7.24 -4.84 17.92
C LEU A 164 -7.92 -4.32 16.64
N CYS A 165 -7.29 -4.58 15.49
CA CYS A 165 -7.77 -4.15 14.19
C CYS A 165 -9.16 -4.70 13.88
N LEU A 166 -9.39 -6.00 14.14
CA LEU A 166 -10.69 -6.64 13.97
C LEU A 166 -11.78 -5.94 14.78
N SER A 167 -11.52 -5.65 16.06
CA SER A 167 -12.47 -4.98 16.95
C SER A 167 -12.84 -3.58 16.43
N ARG A 168 -11.85 -2.81 15.96
CA ARG A 168 -12.06 -1.44 15.45
C ARG A 168 -12.75 -1.41 14.09
N VAL A 169 -12.44 -2.33 13.19
CA VAL A 169 -13.16 -2.51 11.92
C VAL A 169 -14.62 -2.86 12.18
N GLU A 170 -14.88 -3.79 13.12
CA GLU A 170 -16.26 -4.15 13.48
C GLU A 170 -17.01 -2.98 14.13
N ALA A 171 -16.33 -2.14 14.93
CA ALA A 171 -16.93 -0.94 15.50
C ALA A 171 -17.29 0.09 14.42
N ALA A 172 -16.38 0.38 13.48
CA ALA A 172 -16.63 1.31 12.38
C ALA A 172 -17.84 0.88 11.52
N ASN A 173 -17.90 -0.41 11.17
CA ASN A 173 -19.00 -0.97 10.38
C ASN A 173 -20.34 -1.05 11.12
N ARG A 174 -20.34 -0.99 12.45
CA ARG A 174 -21.59 -0.83 13.23
C ARG A 174 -22.03 0.63 13.24
N ALA A 175 -21.09 1.57 13.40
CA ALA A 175 -21.39 3.00 13.40
C ALA A 175 -22.03 3.45 12.09
N ALA A 176 -21.56 2.95 10.94
CA ALA A 176 -22.09 3.29 9.62
C ALA A 176 -23.51 2.78 9.32
N ARG A 177 -24.12 1.97 10.21
CA ARG A 177 -25.48 1.43 10.02
C ARG A 177 -26.55 2.18 10.81
N ASN A 178 -26.14 3.10 11.67
CA ASN A 178 -27.02 3.91 12.51
C ASN A 178 -27.20 5.27 11.85
#